data_AF-A0A3C0RBF5-F1
#
_entry.id   AF-A0A3C0RBF5-F1
#
_cell.length_a   1.000
_cell.length_b   1.000
_cell.length_c   1.000
_cell.angle_alpha   90.00
_cell.angle_beta   90.00
_cell.angle_gamma   90.00
#
_symmetry.space_group_name_H-M   'P 1'
#
loop_
_entity.id
_entity.type
_entity.pdbx_description
1 polymer ?
#
loop_
_entity_poly.entity_id
_entity_poly.type
_entity_poly.pdbx_seq_one_letter_code
_entity_poly.pdbx_strand_id
1 'polypeptide(L)' 'PRILELYRELVESFNKFFNHVEQIKKFELLAHEWTVDTGELTPTLKLKRKVINEKYKASIERIYEGS' A
#
# COMPACT_ATOMS: atom_id res chain seq x y z
N PRO A 1 11.72 7.78 -11.76
CA PRO A 1 12.10 7.97 -10.33
C PRO A 1 11.29 9.04 -9.58
N ARG A 2 10.93 10.17 -10.22
CA ARG A 2 10.27 11.32 -9.57
C ARG A 2 9.00 11.01 -8.78
N ILE A 3 8.14 10.12 -9.27
CA ILE A 3 6.88 9.78 -8.59
C ILE A 3 7.15 9.03 -7.28
N LEU A 4 8.08 8.08 -7.29
CA LEU A 4 8.41 7.32 -6.08
C LEU A 4 8.98 8.24 -4.99
N GLU A 5 9.83 9.20 -5.37
CA GLU A 5 10.38 10.19 -4.45
C GLU A 5 9.29 11.11 -3.87
N LEU A 6 8.36 11.58 -4.71
CA LEU A 6 7.22 12.38 -4.25
C LEU A 6 6.39 11.66 -3.16
N TYR A 7 6.05 10.38 -3.39
CA TYR A 7 5.31 9.60 -2.39
C TYR A 7 6.15 9.33 -1.14
N ARG A 8 7.47 9.15 -1.28
CA ARG A 8 8.37 8.95 -0.14
C ARG A 8 8.37 10.18 0.76
N GLU A 9 8.59 11.37 0.19
CA GLU A 9 8.57 12.62 0.95
C GLU A 9 7.22 12.85 1.64
N LEU A 10 6.12 12.53 0.95
CA LEU A 10 4.78 12.62 1.53
C LEU A 10 4.64 11.70 2.74
N VAL A 11 4.98 10.42 2.60
CA VAL A 11 4.92 9.43 3.69
C VAL A 11 5.81 9.85 4.87
N GLU A 12 7.02 10.32 4.60
CA GLU A 12 7.94 10.81 5.64
C GLU A 12 7.40 12.06 6.35
N SER A 13 6.73 12.96 5.63
CA SER A 13 6.10 14.13 6.22
C SER A 13 4.99 13.76 7.20
N PHE A 14 4.18 12.74 6.88
CA PHE A 14 3.10 12.27 7.74
C PHE A 14 3.59 11.39 8.90
N ASN A 15 4.61 10.56 8.68
CA ASN A 15 5.18 9.69 9.71
C ASN A 15 5.62 10.46 10.97
N LYS A 16 5.95 11.75 10.85
CA LYS A 16 6.28 12.64 11.97
C LYS A 16 5.14 12.80 12.99
N PHE A 17 3.90 12.54 12.60
CA PHE A 17 2.72 12.66 13.46
C PHE A 17 2.32 11.33 14.13
N PHE A 18 3.03 10.24 13.86
CA PHE A 18 2.71 8.90 14.35
C PHE A 18 3.85 8.31 15.20
N ASN A 19 3.50 7.43 16.14
CA ASN A 19 4.51 6.72 16.92
C ASN A 19 5.34 5.79 16.02
N HIS A 20 6.55 5.44 16.47
CA HIS A 20 7.48 4.65 15.67
C HIS A 20 6.90 3.32 15.14
N VAL A 21 5.99 2.70 15.89
CA VAL A 21 5.32 1.43 15.54
C VAL A 21 4.18 1.59 14.53
N GLU A 22 3.64 2.80 14.38
CA GLU A 22 2.55 3.13 13.46
C GLU A 22 3.06 3.68 12.12
N GLN A 23 4.35 4.06 12.07
CA GLN A 23 4.97 4.63 10.89
C GLN A 23 5.14 3.61 9.76
N ILE A 24 4.83 4.06 8.54
CA ILE A 24 5.07 3.28 7.32
C ILE A 24 6.57 3.25 7.04
N LYS A 25 7.19 2.06 7.08
CA LYS A 25 8.63 1.88 6.88
C LYS A 25 9.02 1.54 5.43
N LYS A 26 8.18 0.74 4.78
CA LYS A 26 8.35 0.29 3.39
C LYS A 26 6.98 0.34 2.70
N PHE A 27 6.96 0.74 1.44
CA PHE A 27 5.75 0.75 0.61
C PHE A 27 6.13 0.47 -0.85
N GLU A 28 5.17 -0.03 -1.62
CA GLU A 28 5.29 -0.26 -3.07
C GLU A 28 4.12 0.45 -3.77
N LEU A 29 4.38 1.08 -4.92
CA LEU A 29 3.35 1.68 -5.74
C LEU A 29 2.79 0.65 -6.72
N LEU A 30 1.48 0.43 -6.67
CA LEU A 30 0.79 -0.45 -7.60
C LEU A 30 0.44 0.33 -8.88
N ALA A 31 0.53 -0.35 -10.02
CA ALA A 31 0.22 0.26 -11.32
C ALA A 31 -1.29 0.45 -11.58
N HIS A 32 -2.16 -0.15 -10.75
CA HIS A 32 -3.60 -0.17 -10.93
C HIS A 32 -4.30 0.26 -9.65
N GLU A 33 -5.39 1.00 -9.80
CA GLU A 33 -6.29 1.36 -8.72
C GLU A 33 -7.17 0.17 -8.33
N TRP A 34 -7.62 0.16 -7.07
CA TRP A 34 -8.60 -0.80 -6.57
C TRP A 34 -10.01 -0.32 -6.88
N THR A 35 -10.81 -1.17 -7.53
CA THR A 35 -12.19 -0.83 -7.90
C THR A 35 -13.17 -1.90 -7.46
N VAL A 36 -14.46 -1.60 -7.57
CA VAL A 36 -15.53 -2.60 -7.35
C VAL A 36 -15.51 -3.64 -8.47
N ASP A 37 -15.29 -3.21 -9.71
CA ASP A 37 -15.30 -4.05 -10.92
C ASP A 37 -14.14 -5.05 -10.94
N THR A 38 -12.96 -4.61 -10.48
CA THR A 38 -11.77 -5.46 -10.38
C THR A 38 -11.75 -6.34 -9.11
N GLY A 39 -12.74 -6.14 -8.22
CA GLY A 39 -13.06 -7.05 -7.11
C GLY A 39 -12.35 -6.75 -5.78
N GLU A 40 -11.46 -5.77 -5.70
CA GLU A 40 -10.78 -5.37 -4.47
C GLU A 40 -11.68 -4.63 -3.49
N LEU A 41 -12.73 -3.97 -4.00
CA LEU A 41 -13.68 -3.21 -3.20
C LEU A 41 -15.05 -3.89 -3.10
N THR A 42 -15.77 -3.64 -2.01
CA THR A 42 -17.22 -3.88 -1.92
C THR A 42 -17.97 -2.80 -2.71
N PRO A 43 -19.26 -3.01 -3.05
CA PRO A 43 -20.09 -1.94 -3.62
C PRO A 43 -20.14 -0.67 -2.76
N THR A 44 -19.87 -0.80 -1.46
CA THR A 44 -19.76 0.29 -0.48
C THR A 44 -18.33 0.80 -0.27
N LEU A 45 -17.41 0.50 -1.19
CA LEU A 45 -16.00 0.93 -1.21
C LEU A 45 -15.14 0.44 -0.04
N LYS A 46 -15.58 -0.61 0.67
CA LYS A 46 -14.76 -1.25 1.70
C LYS A 46 -13.77 -2.24 1.08
N LEU A 47 -12.58 -2.36 1.67
CA LEU A 47 -11.53 -3.27 1.21
C LEU A 47 -11.93 -4.75 1.42
N LYS A 48 -11.85 -5.56 0.37
CA LYS A 48 -11.90 -7.02 0.45
C LYS A 48 -10.50 -7.58 0.69
N ARG A 49 -10.04 -7.50 1.94
CA ARG A 49 -8.67 -7.88 2.35
C ARG A 49 -8.21 -9.24 1.83
N LYS A 50 -9.07 -10.27 1.83
CA LYS A 50 -8.72 -11.60 1.33
C LYS A 50 -8.31 -11.55 -0.15
N VAL A 51 -9.13 -10.94 -0.99
CA VAL A 51 -8.90 -10.80 -2.44
C VAL A 51 -7.64 -9.98 -2.70
N ILE A 52 -7.46 -8.87 -1.99
CA ILE A 52 -6.28 -8.00 -2.10
C ILE A 52 -5.01 -8.79 -1.74
N ASN A 53 -5.01 -9.50 -0.60
CA ASN A 53 -3.85 -10.27 -0.15
C ASN A 53 -3.49 -11.40 -1.13
N GLU A 54 -4.48 -12.07 -1.71
CA GLU A 54 -4.25 -13.12 -2.72
C GLU A 54 -3.70 -12.53 -4.02
N LYS A 55 -4.30 -11.44 -4.53
CA LYS A 55 -3.93 -10.80 -5.80
C LYS A 55 -2.54 -10.16 -5.76
N TYR A 56 -2.18 -9.53 -4.63
CA TYR A 56 -0.93 -8.79 -4.46
C TYR A 56 0.08 -9.52 -3.56
N LYS A 57 -0.06 -10.84 -3.38
CA LYS A 57 0.82 -11.67 -2.53
C LYS A 57 2.30 -11.41 -2.82
N ALA A 58 2.69 -11.42 -4.08
CA ALA A 58 4.08 -11.19 -4.49
C ALA A 58 4.59 -9.78 -4.17
N SER A 59 3.76 -8.73 -4.30
CA SER A 59 4.13 -7.36 -3.89
C SER A 59 4.28 -7.26 -2.39
N ILE A 60 3.37 -7.88 -1.64
CA ILE A 60 3.44 -7.93 -0.17
C ILE A 60 4.70 -8.67 0.25
N GLU A 61 5.01 -9.82 -0.36
CA GLU A 61 6.22 -10.59 -0.10
C GLU A 61 7.48 -9.76 -0.37
N ARG A 62 7.57 -9.03 -1.49
CA ARG A 62 8.71 -8.13 -1.77
C ARG A 62 8.91 -7.03 -0.73
N ILE A 63 7.84 -6.52 -0.14
CA ILE A 63 7.95 -5.52 0.93
C ILE A 63 8.63 -6.12 2.17
N TYR A 64 8.36 -7.40 2.45
CA TYR A 64 8.90 -8.11 3.61
C TYR A 64 10.20 -8.88 3.34
N GLU A 65 10.48 -9.30 2.10
CA GLU A 65 11.75 -9.91 1.69
C GLU A 65 12.88 -8.91 1.90
N GLY A 66 13.78 -9.20 2.84
CA GLY A 66 14.85 -8.28 3.25
C GLY A 66 14.46 -7.28 4.36
N SER A 67 13.43 -7.60 5.15
CA SER A 67 13.23 -7.02 6.49
C SER A 67 13.86 -7.91 7.56
#